data_AF-A0A1D2M1M3-F1
#
_entry.id   AF-A0A1D2M1M3-F1
#
_cell.length_a   1.000
_cell.length_b   1.000
_cell.length_c   1.000
_cell.angle_alpha   90.00
_cell.angle_beta   90.00
_cell.angle_gamma   90.00
#
_symmetry.space_group_name_H-M   'P 1'
#
loop_
_entity.id
_entity.type
_entity.pdbx_description
1 polymer ?
#
loop_
_entity_poly.entity_id
_entity_poly.type
_entity_poly.pdbx_seq_one_letter_code
_entity_poly.pdbx_strand_id
1 'polypeptide(L)' 'MDFLESRRVVHGDLAARNVLLTAHKVAKITDFGLSRQLYNYSVYVKTQNVILKRDKPNYGA' A
#
# COMPACT_ATOMS: atom_id res chain seq x y z
N MET A 1 0.98 15.80 7.12
CA MET A 1 0.25 14.62 6.61
C MET A 1 -1.21 14.62 7.10
N ASP A 2 -1.66 15.77 7.59
CA ASP A 2 -2.69 15.84 8.62
C ASP A 2 -4.08 15.63 8.01
N PHE A 3 -4.23 15.96 6.72
CA PHE A 3 -5.44 15.65 5.97
C PHE A 3 -5.66 14.13 5.81
N LEU A 4 -4.63 13.37 5.44
CA LEU A 4 -4.78 11.92 5.31
C LEU A 4 -4.99 11.25 6.67
N GLU A 5 -4.29 11.75 7.70
CA GLU A 5 -4.46 11.29 9.08
C GLU A 5 -5.88 11.55 9.63
N SER A 6 -6.41 12.76 9.48
CA SER A 6 -7.78 13.10 9.92
C SER A 6 -8.86 12.29 9.19
N ARG A 7 -8.57 11.81 7.98
CA ARG A 7 -9.42 10.89 7.21
C ARG A 7 -9.18 9.42 7.53
N ARG A 8 -8.21 9.13 8.41
CA ARG A 8 -7.74 7.78 8.78
C ARG A 8 -7.32 6.98 7.55
N VAL A 9 -6.59 7.62 6.63
CA VAL A 9 -6.08 7.02 5.40
C VAL A 9 -4.55 6.92 5.48
N VAL A 10 -4.03 5.73 5.18
CA VAL A 10 -2.59 5.50 4.97
C VAL A 10 -2.34 5.39 3.48
N HIS A 11 -1.40 6.17 2.93
CA HIS A 11 -1.11 6.18 1.50
C HIS A 11 -0.55 4.84 0.98
N GLY A 12 0.28 4.17 1.79
CA GLY A 12 0.88 2.87 1.45
C GLY A 12 2.10 2.94 0.53
N ASP A 13 2.20 3.96 -0.32
CA ASP A 13 3.36 4.18 -1.21
C ASP A 13 3.67 5.67 -1.41
N LEU A 14 4.03 6.36 -0.34
CA LEU A 14 4.42 7.76 -0.43
C LEU A 14 5.89 7.87 -0.86
N ALA A 15 6.12 8.15 -2.14
CA ALA A 15 7.44 8.34 -2.74
C ALA A 15 7.46 9.62 -3.60
N ALA A 16 8.65 10.14 -3.92
CA ALA A 16 8.79 11.37 -4.71
C ALA A 16 8.06 11.31 -6.07
N ARG A 17 8.04 10.15 -6.72
CA ARG A 17 7.27 9.90 -7.96
C ARG A 17 5.76 10.11 -7.81
N ASN A 18 5.25 9.94 -6.58
CA ASN A 18 3.83 10.06 -6.22
C ASN A 18 3.53 11.44 -5.61
N VAL A 19 4.42 12.41 -5.79
CA VAL A 19 4.22 13.80 -5.41
C VAL A 19 4.38 14.67 -6.65
N LEU A 20 3.28 15.23 -7.12
CA LEU A 20 3.26 16.15 -8.26
C LEU A 20 3.51 17.58 -7.77
N LEU A 21 4.23 18.37 -8.57
CA LEU A 21 4.43 19.80 -8.32
C LEU A 21 3.60 20.59 -9.32
N THR A 22 2.75 21.49 -8.83
CA THR A 22 2.03 22.43 -9.71
C THR A 22 2.93 23.56 -10.19
N ALA A 23 2.48 24.32 -11.19
CA ALA A 23 3.17 25.53 -11.67
C ALA A 23 3.43 26.57 -10.55
N HIS A 24 2.59 26.58 -9.51
CA HIS A 24 2.72 27.46 -8.35
C HIS A 24 3.57 26.86 -7.23
N LYS A 25 4.38 25.84 -7.52
CA LYS A 25 5.24 25.14 -6.54
C LYS A 25 4.46 24.53 -5.37
N VAL A 26 3.21 24.13 -5.59
CA VAL A 26 2.40 23.43 -4.59
C VAL A 26 2.52 21.92 -4.82
N ALA A 27 2.95 21.18 -3.80
CA ALA A 27 3.02 19.74 -3.83
C ALA A 27 1.62 19.11 -3.68
N LYS A 28 1.31 18.09 -4.49
CA LYS A 28 0.07 17.30 -4.43
C LYS A 28 0.41 15.82 -4.43
N ILE A 29 -0.17 15.08 -3.48
CA ILE A 29 0.01 13.63 -3.37
C ILE A 29 -0.89 12.96 -4.42
N THR A 30 -0.36 11.94 -5.10
CA THR A 30 -1.06 11.14 -6.12
C THR A 30 -0.78 9.64 -5.92
N ASP A 31 -1.44 8.79 -6.71
CA ASP A 31 -1.29 7.33 -6.74
C ASP A 31 -1.69 6.62 -5.44
N PHE A 32 -2.99 6.67 -5.15
CA PHE A 32 -3.61 6.01 -3.98
C PHE A 32 -3.89 4.52 -4.21
N GLY A 33 -3.32 3.87 -5.24
CA GLY A 33 -3.59 2.47 -5.58
C GLY A 33 -3.25 1.47 -4.48
N LEU A 34 -2.34 1.84 -3.57
CA LEU A 34 -1.93 1.07 -2.39
C LEU A 34 -2.48 1.62 -1.07
N SER A 35 -3.35 2.64 -1.15
CA SER A 35 -3.89 3.30 0.03
C SER A 35 -4.94 2.44 0.74
N ARG A 36 -5.02 2.60 2.06
CA ARG A 36 -5.98 1.86 2.90
C ARG A 36 -6.63 2.81 3.88
N GLN A 37 -7.95 2.67 4.00
CA GLN A 37 -8.71 3.38 5.01
C GLN A 37 -8.84 2.53 6.27
N LEU A 38 -8.48 3.13 7.40
CA LEU A 38 -8.50 2.49 8.72
C LEU A 38 -9.91 2.59 9.30
N TYR A 39 -10.87 1.94 8.65
CA TYR A 39 -12.17 1.66 9.25
C TYR A 39 -12.05 0.33 9.99
N ASN A 40 -12.06 0.39 11.32
CA ASN A 40 -11.84 -0.70 12.27
C ASN A 40 -10.36 -1.05 12.48
N TYR A 41 -9.97 -1.09 13.76
CA TYR A 41 -8.62 -1.42 14.28
C TYR A 41 -8.22 -2.88 14.01
N SER A 42 -8.43 -3.41 12.80
CA SER A 42 -7.75 -4.66 12.43
C SER A 42 -6.27 -4.33 12.28
N VAL A 43 -5.47 -4.88 13.18
CA VAL A 43 -4.01 -4.79 13.21
C VAL A 43 -3.48 -4.88 11.78
N TYR A 44 -2.64 -3.93 11.36
CA TYR A 44 -1.97 -4.02 10.08
C TYR A 44 -1.13 -5.30 10.06
N VAL A 45 -1.63 -6.34 9.38
CA VAL A 45 -0.87 -7.56 9.13
C VAL A 45 -0.20 -7.40 7.78
N LYS A 46 1.12 -7.30 7.78
CA LYS A 46 1.94 -7.36 6.57
C LYS A 46 1.87 -8.78 6.00
N THR A 47 0.88 -9.05 5.15
CA THR A 47 0.80 -10.34 4.44
C THR A 47 1.91 -10.40 3.41
N GLN A 48 2.95 -11.20 3.66
CA GLN A 48 3.88 -11.60 2.62
C GLN A 48 3.23 -12.70 1.78
N ASN A 49 3.13 -12.50 0.48
CA ASN A 49 2.79 -13.58 -0.46
C ASN A 49 3.99 -14.53 -0.52
N VAL A 50 4.06 -15.47 0.42
CA VAL A 50 5.01 -16.57 0.35
C VAL A 50 4.53 -17.49 -0.76
N ILE A 51 5.31 -17.60 -1.85
CA ILE A 51 5.09 -18.63 -2.85
C ILE A 51 5.35 -19.96 -2.14
N LEU A 52 4.27 -20.63 -1.71
CA LEU A 52 4.36 -22.02 -1.28
C LEU A 52 4.85 -22.81 -2.48
N LYS A 53 6.11 -23.27 -2.42
CA LYS A 53 6.62 -24.25 -3.38
C LYS A 53 5.66 -25.43 -3.30
N ARG A 54 4.86 -25.63 -4.35
CA ARG A 54 4.03 -26.83 -4.50
C ARG A 54 5.00 -28.00 -4.53
N ASP A 55 5.01 -28.80 -3.47
CA ASP A 55 5.67 -30.11 -3.50
C ASP A 55 5.13 -30.86 -4.73
N LYS A 56 6.03 -31.26 -5.62
CA LYS A 56 5.66 -32.02 -6.81
C LYS A 56 5.01 -33.33 -6.34
N PRO A 57 3.82 -33.71 -6.85
CA PRO A 57 3.25 -35.01 -6.53
C PRO A 57 4.20 -36.10 -7.06
N ASN A 58 4.68 -36.94 -6.15
CA ASN A 58 5.53 -38.08 -6.45
C ASN A 58 4.66 -39.18 -7.06
N TYR A 59 4.50 -39.17 -8.39
CA TYR A 59 3.98 -40.32 -9.12
C TYR A 59 5.11 -41.36 -9.17
N GLY A 60 5.22 -42.15 -8.10
CA GLY A 60 6.05 -43.34 -8.05
C GLY A 60 5.51 -44.42 -8.98
N ALA A 61 6.47 -45.08 -9.64
CA ALA A 61 6.42 -46.20 -10.59
C ALA A 61 5.17 -47.11 -10.60
#